data_AF-A0A8J7ZDW2-F1
#
_entry.id   AF-A0A8J7ZDW2-F1
#
_cell.length_a   1.000
_cell.length_b   1.000
_cell.length_c   1.000
_cell.angle_alpha   90.00
_cell.angle_beta   90.00
_cell.angle_gamma   90.00
#
_symmetry.space_group_name_H-M   'P 1'
#
loop_
_entity.id
_entity.type
_entity.pdbx_description
1 polymer ?
#
loop_
_entity_poly.entity_id
_entity_poly.type
_entity_poly.pdbx_seq_one_letter_code
_entity_poly.pdbx_strand_id
1 'polypeptide(L)'
;MMATLERGFEDDLREAVMDDVEATLVGEEANLVYEFVELVHARLRSYGERHGYDVESTIDSLGQPEVDRSEGRIEVTIGWESEQMARWEFGTSDHTVEGDPLSFVWHDPPQWVREEFDQARGGGGQFESGYRVFLQETEPSGIEESRAIRDALNGLRRVMQA
;
A
#
# COMPACT_ATOMS: atom_id res chain seq x y z
N MET A 1 4.81 50.68 29.60
CA MET A 1 3.83 50.50 28.51
C MET A 1 3.40 49.04 28.59
N MET A 2 2.17 48.75 29.01
CA MET A 2 1.67 47.38 29.12
C MET A 2 1.06 47.05 27.75
N ALA A 3 1.69 46.14 27.01
CA ALA A 3 1.15 45.68 25.73
C ALA A 3 -0.06 44.78 26.05
N THR A 4 -1.26 45.28 25.83
CA THR A 4 -2.48 44.48 25.89
C THR A 4 -2.63 43.80 24.54
N LEU A 5 -2.59 42.47 24.51
CA LEU A 5 -2.86 41.71 23.29
C LEU A 5 -4.27 42.03 22.77
N GLU A 6 -4.41 42.15 21.45
CA GLU A 6 -5.71 42.32 20.82
C GLU A 6 -6.60 41.11 21.15
N ARG A 7 -7.90 41.34 21.38
CA ARG A 7 -8.84 40.24 21.60
C ARG A 7 -8.86 39.37 20.34
N GLY A 8 -8.50 38.11 20.47
CA GLY A 8 -8.42 37.16 19.36
C GLY A 8 -7.00 36.76 18.96
N PHE A 9 -5.97 37.50 19.39
CA PHE A 9 -4.57 37.18 19.01
C PHE A 9 -4.16 35.74 19.32
N GLU A 10 -4.57 35.20 20.48
CA GLU A 10 -4.23 33.81 20.85
C GLU A 10 -4.96 32.78 19.98
N ASP A 11 -6.16 33.08 19.52
CA ASP A 11 -6.95 32.21 18.65
C ASP A 11 -6.40 32.25 17.22
N ASP A 12 -6.09 33.45 16.71
CA ASP A 12 -5.45 33.65 15.41
C ASP A 12 -4.07 32.97 15.35
N LEU A 13 -3.28 33.08 16.42
CA LEU A 13 -1.98 32.41 16.52
C LEU A 13 -2.15 30.88 16.54
N ARG A 14 -3.15 30.36 17.25
CA ARG A 14 -3.44 28.92 17.28
C ARG A 14 -3.85 28.42 15.90
N GLU A 15 -4.72 29.14 15.21
CA GLU A 15 -5.16 28.81 13.86
C GLU A 15 -3.98 28.80 12.88
N ALA A 16 -3.13 29.82 12.91
CA ALA A 16 -1.94 29.90 12.06
C ALA A 16 -0.95 28.75 12.30
N VAL A 17 -0.75 28.34 13.57
CA VAL A 17 0.08 27.18 13.90
C VAL A 17 -0.57 25.89 13.37
N MET A 18 -1.89 25.75 13.50
CA MET A 18 -2.60 24.57 12.99
C MET A 18 -2.52 24.48 11.47
N ASP A 19 -2.60 25.61 10.75
CA ASP A 19 -2.45 25.66 9.29
C ASP A 19 -1.05 25.24 8.85
N ASP A 20 0.00 25.68 9.56
CA ASP A 20 1.39 25.29 9.30
C ASP A 20 1.62 23.79 9.54
N VAL A 21 1.03 23.23 10.60
CA VAL A 21 1.08 21.78 10.89
C VAL A 21 0.35 20.99 9.80
N GLU A 22 -0.84 21.44 9.38
CA GLU A 22 -1.60 20.79 8.31
C GLU A 22 -0.82 20.79 7.00
N ALA A 23 -0.26 21.94 6.61
CA ALA A 23 0.57 22.07 5.41
C ALA A 23 1.82 21.18 5.47
N THR A 24 2.47 21.08 6.63
CA THR A 24 3.63 20.20 6.84
C THR A 24 3.26 18.72 6.70
N LEU A 25 2.07 18.33 7.18
CA LEU A 25 1.62 16.94 7.14
C LEU A 25 1.08 16.52 5.77
N VAL A 26 0.26 17.35 5.12
CA VAL A 26 -0.52 16.98 3.92
C VAL A 26 -0.51 18.03 2.79
N GLY A 27 0.37 19.04 2.85
CA GLY A 27 0.46 20.12 1.85
C GLY A 27 0.82 19.65 0.43
N GLU A 28 0.82 20.57 -0.53
CA GLU A 28 0.90 20.22 -1.97
C GLU A 28 2.24 19.61 -2.41
N GLU A 29 3.36 19.95 -1.76
CA GLU A 29 4.70 19.47 -2.13
C GLU A 29 5.50 19.05 -0.90
N ALA A 30 6.24 17.93 -1.02
CA ALA A 30 7.19 17.44 -0.03
C ALA A 30 6.66 17.36 1.42
N ASN A 31 5.37 17.06 1.58
CA ASN A 31 4.76 16.87 2.90
C ASN A 31 5.20 15.54 3.54
N LEU A 32 5.11 15.46 4.87
CA LEU A 32 5.57 14.29 5.62
C LEU A 32 4.81 13.00 5.27
N VAL A 33 3.53 13.09 4.91
CA VAL A 33 2.73 11.93 4.50
C VAL A 33 3.22 11.38 3.17
N TYR A 34 3.56 12.26 2.22
CA TYR A 34 4.15 11.89 0.94
C TYR A 34 5.51 11.21 1.13
N GLU A 35 6.41 11.80 1.93
CA GLU A 35 7.71 11.18 2.22
C GLU A 35 7.57 9.81 2.90
N PHE A 36 6.61 9.68 3.81
CA PHE A 36 6.28 8.42 4.45
C PHE A 36 5.81 7.37 3.43
N VAL A 37 4.89 7.73 2.54
CA VAL A 37 4.37 6.85 1.49
C VAL A 37 5.49 6.39 0.55
N GLU A 38 6.31 7.30 0.07
CA GLU A 38 7.45 6.99 -0.81
C GLU A 38 8.43 6.03 -0.14
N LEU A 39 8.69 6.21 1.17
CA LEU A 39 9.53 5.29 1.92
C LEU A 39 8.92 3.89 2.02
N VAL A 40 7.60 3.79 2.22
CA VAL A 40 6.88 2.50 2.20
C VAL A 40 7.00 1.86 0.82
N HIS A 41 6.74 2.60 -0.25
CA HIS A 41 6.83 2.09 -1.63
C HIS A 41 8.24 1.62 -1.96
N ALA A 42 9.27 2.40 -1.63
CA ALA A 42 10.65 2.02 -1.85
C ALA A 42 11.03 0.72 -1.12
N ARG A 43 10.56 0.56 0.12
CA ARG A 43 10.77 -0.68 0.90
C ARG A 43 10.04 -1.86 0.29
N LEU A 44 8.80 -1.67 -0.12
CA LEU A 44 8.00 -2.73 -0.72
C LEU A 44 8.57 -3.17 -2.07
N ARG A 45 9.04 -2.24 -2.91
CA ARG A 45 9.79 -2.56 -4.14
C ARG A 45 11.06 -3.33 -3.87
N SER A 46 11.88 -2.88 -2.92
CA SER A 46 13.10 -3.59 -2.53
C SER A 46 12.79 -5.02 -2.02
N TYR A 47 11.69 -5.18 -1.29
CA TYR A 47 11.21 -6.50 -0.88
C TYR A 47 10.78 -7.33 -2.10
N GLY A 48 9.94 -6.80 -2.98
CA GLY A 48 9.50 -7.47 -4.21
C GLY A 48 10.66 -7.92 -5.09
N GLU A 49 11.65 -7.06 -5.31
CA GLU A 49 12.87 -7.38 -6.07
C GLU A 49 13.67 -8.54 -5.47
N ARG A 50 13.80 -8.60 -4.14
CA ARG A 50 14.54 -9.68 -3.45
C ARG A 50 13.87 -11.04 -3.58
N HIS A 51 12.55 -11.06 -3.59
CA HIS A 51 11.76 -12.30 -3.58
C HIS A 51 11.12 -12.63 -4.95
N GLY A 52 11.30 -11.77 -5.95
CA GLY A 52 10.71 -11.93 -7.28
C GLY A 52 9.19 -11.71 -7.31
N TYR A 53 8.66 -10.85 -6.43
CA TYR A 53 7.24 -10.52 -6.38
C TYR A 53 6.93 -9.21 -7.11
N ASP A 54 5.82 -9.20 -7.84
CA ASP A 54 5.22 -7.97 -8.38
C ASP A 54 4.31 -7.33 -7.33
N VAL A 55 4.75 -6.20 -6.80
CA VAL A 55 4.08 -5.45 -5.73
C VAL A 55 3.40 -4.18 -6.23
N GLU A 56 3.53 -3.83 -7.51
CA GLU A 56 3.11 -2.52 -8.02
C GLU A 56 1.59 -2.34 -7.90
N SER A 57 0.81 -3.40 -8.15
CA SER A 57 -0.65 -3.36 -7.93
C SER A 57 -1.05 -3.03 -6.48
N THR A 58 -0.21 -3.40 -5.51
CA THR A 58 -0.43 -3.04 -4.10
C THR A 58 -0.03 -1.59 -3.85
N ILE A 59 1.07 -1.13 -4.44
CA ILE A 59 1.52 0.27 -4.37
C ILE A 59 0.46 1.22 -4.94
N ASP A 60 -0.08 0.87 -6.11
CA ASP A 60 -1.10 1.64 -6.84
C ASP A 60 -2.45 1.71 -6.12
N SER A 61 -2.69 0.82 -5.14
CA SER A 61 -3.89 0.83 -4.31
C SER A 61 -3.87 1.84 -3.17
N LEU A 62 -2.93 2.79 -3.17
CA LEU A 62 -2.86 3.83 -2.16
C LEU A 62 -4.17 4.64 -2.15
N GLY A 63 -4.86 4.64 -1.01
CA GLY A 63 -6.06 5.43 -0.79
C GLY A 63 -5.75 6.91 -0.62
N GLN A 64 -6.79 7.74 -0.72
CA GLN A 64 -6.66 9.17 -0.45
C GLN A 64 -6.42 9.41 1.05
N PRO A 65 -5.48 10.30 1.43
CA PRO A 65 -5.31 10.69 2.82
C PRO A 65 -6.59 11.37 3.36
N GLU A 66 -7.04 10.94 4.53
CA GLU A 66 -8.13 11.57 5.27
C GLU A 66 -7.55 12.44 6.38
N VAL A 67 -8.03 13.67 6.49
CA VAL A 67 -7.55 14.66 7.48
C VAL A 67 -8.71 15.07 8.37
N ASP A 68 -8.59 14.76 9.67
CA ASP A 68 -9.51 15.23 10.70
C ASP A 68 -8.80 16.32 11.53
N ARG A 69 -9.40 17.52 11.51
CA ARG A 69 -8.92 18.68 12.27
C ARG A 69 -9.90 18.97 13.40
N SER A 70 -9.37 18.99 14.62
CA SER A 70 -10.08 19.38 15.84
C SER A 70 -9.26 20.40 16.63
N GLU A 71 -9.83 20.92 17.72
CA GLU A 71 -9.21 21.98 18.51
C GLU A 71 -7.85 21.53 19.09
N GLY A 72 -6.76 22.00 18.46
CA GLY A 72 -5.39 21.66 18.84
C GLY A 72 -4.90 20.27 18.41
N ARG A 73 -5.59 19.59 17.49
CA ARG A 73 -5.18 18.28 16.98
C ARG A 73 -5.46 18.13 15.49
N ILE A 74 -4.48 17.56 14.80
CA ILE A 74 -4.63 17.06 13.42
C ILE A 74 -4.39 15.56 13.45
N GLU A 75 -5.33 14.80 12.91
CA GLU A 75 -5.19 13.38 12.65
C GLU A 75 -5.18 13.16 11.14
N VAL A 76 -4.18 12.42 10.66
CA VAL A 76 -4.09 12.02 9.25
C VAL A 76 -4.13 10.51 9.17
N THR A 77 -5.09 9.99 8.41
CA THR A 77 -5.24 8.57 8.13
C THR A 77 -4.92 8.32 6.67
N ILE A 78 -4.04 7.34 6.42
CA ILE A 78 -3.67 6.91 5.08
C ILE A 78 -3.47 5.40 5.08
N GLY A 79 -3.81 4.76 3.97
CA GLY A 79 -3.69 3.32 3.83
C GLY A 79 -3.79 2.87 2.39
N TRP A 80 -3.63 1.57 2.19
CA TRP A 80 -3.77 0.91 0.90
C TRP A 80 -5.06 0.11 0.90
N GLU A 81 -5.84 0.24 -0.17
CA GLU A 81 -7.14 -0.41 -0.32
C GLU A 81 -6.99 -1.92 -0.58
N SER A 82 -5.85 -2.34 -1.14
CA SER A 82 -5.59 -3.75 -1.40
C SER A 82 -5.30 -4.51 -0.11
N GLU A 83 -6.05 -5.59 0.12
CA GLU A 83 -5.76 -6.56 1.19
C GLU A 83 -4.34 -7.16 1.09
N GLN A 84 -3.73 -7.12 -0.10
CA GLN A 84 -2.36 -7.60 -0.28
C GLN A 84 -1.38 -6.82 0.59
N MET A 85 -1.66 -5.54 0.88
CA MET A 85 -0.76 -4.75 1.71
C MET A 85 -0.58 -5.35 3.11
N ALA A 86 -1.66 -5.86 3.71
CA ALA A 86 -1.58 -6.57 4.98
C ALA A 86 -0.75 -7.86 4.87
N ARG A 87 -0.89 -8.60 3.75
CA ARG A 87 -0.16 -9.84 3.51
C ARG A 87 1.34 -9.58 3.31
N TRP A 88 1.72 -8.50 2.62
CA TRP A 88 3.12 -8.07 2.54
C TRP A 88 3.64 -7.60 3.90
N GLU A 89 2.85 -6.84 4.66
CA GLU A 89 3.30 -6.26 5.92
C GLU A 89 3.56 -7.32 6.99
N PHE A 90 2.71 -8.34 7.08
CA PHE A 90 2.72 -9.34 8.15
C PHE A 90 3.17 -10.74 7.70
N GLY A 91 3.32 -10.95 6.39
CA GLY A 91 3.57 -12.26 5.83
C GLY A 91 2.32 -13.14 5.80
N THR A 92 2.48 -14.32 5.23
CA THR A 92 1.46 -15.39 5.22
C THR A 92 2.11 -16.70 5.64
N SER A 93 1.34 -17.59 6.27
CA SER A 93 1.81 -18.94 6.54
C SER A 93 1.71 -19.80 5.28
N ASP A 94 2.44 -20.90 5.26
CA ASP A 94 2.18 -22.00 4.34
C ASP A 94 0.70 -22.38 4.43
N HIS A 95 0.05 -22.54 3.28
CA HIS A 95 -1.34 -22.94 3.21
C HIS A 95 -1.59 -23.70 1.93
N THR A 96 -2.36 -24.80 2.03
CA THR A 96 -2.82 -25.53 0.85
C THR A 96 -4.03 -24.82 0.28
N VAL A 97 -3.99 -24.54 -1.02
CA VAL A 97 -5.17 -24.07 -1.74
C VAL A 97 -5.79 -25.29 -2.41
N GLU A 98 -6.99 -25.65 -1.98
CA GLU A 98 -7.80 -26.72 -2.55
C GLU A 98 -8.93 -26.11 -3.40
N GLY A 99 -9.20 -26.67 -4.58
CA GLY A 99 -10.35 -26.28 -5.39
C GLY A 99 -10.67 -27.34 -6.43
N ASP A 100 -11.95 -27.50 -6.74
CA ASP A 100 -12.45 -28.54 -7.65
C ASP A 100 -13.10 -27.93 -8.91
N PRO A 101 -12.32 -27.66 -9.98
CA PRO A 101 -10.86 -27.49 -10.05
C PRO A 101 -10.43 -26.04 -9.81
N LEU A 102 -9.21 -25.82 -9.29
CA LEU A 102 -8.59 -24.49 -9.34
C LEU A 102 -8.28 -24.13 -10.79
N SER A 103 -8.83 -23.02 -11.28
CA SER A 103 -8.52 -22.55 -12.64
C SER A 103 -8.09 -21.09 -12.65
N PHE A 104 -7.03 -20.80 -13.39
CA PHE A 104 -6.58 -19.43 -13.64
C PHE A 104 -6.03 -19.29 -15.06
N VAL A 105 -5.89 -18.04 -15.52
CA VAL A 105 -5.32 -17.72 -16.83
C VAL A 105 -3.86 -17.35 -16.66
N TRP A 106 -2.97 -18.10 -17.32
CA TRP A 106 -1.54 -17.79 -17.37
C TRP A 106 -1.22 -17.14 -18.71
N HIS A 107 -0.85 -15.85 -18.69
CA HIS A 107 -0.67 -15.05 -19.91
C HIS A 107 0.61 -15.37 -20.71
N ASP A 108 1.72 -15.68 -20.02
CA ASP A 108 2.97 -16.06 -20.66
C ASP A 108 3.53 -17.36 -20.05
N PRO A 109 2.89 -18.51 -20.32
CA PRO A 109 3.32 -19.76 -19.73
C PRO A 109 4.44 -20.41 -20.56
N PRO A 110 5.25 -21.29 -19.93
CA PRO A 110 6.23 -22.11 -20.63
C PRO A 110 5.59 -23.03 -21.67
N GLN A 111 6.37 -23.49 -22.65
CA GLN A 111 5.88 -24.20 -23.83
C GLN A 111 4.98 -25.40 -23.50
N TRP A 112 5.34 -26.20 -22.50
CA TRP A 112 4.57 -27.39 -22.13
C TRP A 112 3.12 -27.07 -21.76
N VAL A 113 2.86 -25.93 -21.10
CA VAL A 113 1.50 -25.48 -20.76
C VAL A 113 0.70 -25.17 -22.02
N ARG A 114 1.35 -24.59 -23.03
CA ARG A 114 0.70 -24.23 -24.30
C ARG A 114 0.32 -25.45 -25.13
N GLU A 115 1.01 -26.56 -24.93
CA GLU A 115 0.76 -27.85 -25.58
C GLU A 115 -0.33 -28.65 -24.86
N GLU A 116 -0.42 -28.52 -23.53
CA GLU A 116 -1.32 -29.30 -22.67
C GLU A 116 -2.67 -28.62 -22.43
N PHE A 117 -2.71 -27.29 -22.38
CA PHE A 117 -3.91 -26.53 -22.03
C PHE A 117 -4.44 -25.70 -23.20
N ASP A 118 -5.75 -25.48 -23.19
CA ASP A 118 -6.41 -24.63 -24.16
C ASP A 118 -6.14 -23.13 -23.89
N GLN A 119 -6.11 -22.36 -24.97
CA GLN A 119 -6.14 -20.91 -24.89
C GLN A 119 -7.37 -20.46 -24.09
N ALA A 120 -7.19 -19.49 -23.19
CA ALA A 120 -8.26 -18.98 -22.36
C ALA A 120 -9.42 -18.46 -23.22
N ARG A 121 -10.64 -18.71 -22.74
CA ARG A 121 -11.87 -18.21 -23.36
C ARG A 121 -12.71 -17.47 -22.33
N GLY A 122 -13.30 -16.36 -22.76
CA GLY A 122 -14.27 -15.61 -21.95
C GLY A 122 -15.63 -16.30 -21.91
N GLY A 123 -16.58 -15.76 -21.13
CA GLY A 123 -17.90 -16.34 -20.92
C GLY A 123 -18.77 -16.53 -22.18
N GLY A 124 -18.41 -15.88 -23.30
CA GLY A 124 -19.04 -16.04 -24.62
C GLY A 124 -18.28 -16.96 -25.59
N GLY A 125 -17.20 -17.60 -25.14
CA GLY A 125 -16.39 -18.52 -25.96
C GLY A 125 -15.32 -17.85 -26.84
N GLN A 126 -15.23 -16.51 -26.82
CA GLN A 126 -14.18 -15.76 -27.49
C GLN A 126 -12.80 -16.03 -26.88
N PHE A 127 -11.75 -16.06 -27.70
CA PHE A 127 -10.38 -16.19 -27.22
C PHE A 127 -9.97 -14.96 -26.39
N GLU A 128 -9.30 -15.22 -25.28
CA GLU A 128 -8.61 -14.24 -24.45
C GLU A 128 -7.10 -14.48 -24.52
N SER A 129 -6.30 -13.51 -24.08
CA SER A 129 -4.86 -13.69 -23.98
C SER A 129 -4.55 -14.71 -22.89
N GLY A 130 -3.55 -15.58 -23.12
CA GLY A 130 -3.12 -16.60 -22.16
C GLY A 130 -3.82 -17.95 -22.28
N TYR A 131 -3.47 -18.86 -21.39
CA TYR A 131 -3.92 -20.25 -21.36
C TYR A 131 -4.63 -20.54 -20.05
N ARG A 132 -5.75 -21.25 -20.08
CA ARG A 132 -6.48 -21.61 -18.86
C ARG A 132 -5.93 -22.92 -18.33
N VAL A 133 -5.26 -22.84 -17.19
CA VAL A 133 -4.70 -24.01 -16.51
C VAL A 133 -5.62 -24.47 -15.40
N PHE A 134 -5.60 -25.78 -15.14
CA PHE A 134 -6.33 -26.41 -14.07
C PHE A 134 -5.34 -27.10 -13.13
N LEU A 135 -5.43 -26.78 -11.85
CA LEU A 135 -4.68 -27.46 -10.79
C LEU A 135 -5.65 -28.22 -9.90
N GLN A 136 -5.28 -29.44 -9.52
CA GLN A 136 -6.03 -30.21 -8.52
C GLN A 136 -5.73 -29.69 -7.11
N GLU A 137 -4.48 -29.34 -6.84
CA GLU A 137 -3.98 -28.88 -5.54
C GLU A 137 -2.70 -28.06 -5.75
N THR A 138 -2.47 -27.06 -4.90
CA THR A 138 -1.18 -26.36 -4.83
C THR A 138 -0.84 -26.01 -3.38
N GLU A 139 0.43 -26.17 -3.01
CA GLU A 139 0.99 -25.86 -1.70
C GLU A 139 1.96 -24.67 -1.82
N PRO A 140 1.46 -23.43 -1.99
CA PRO A 140 2.32 -22.27 -1.97
C PRO A 140 2.97 -22.12 -0.59
N SER A 141 4.29 -21.92 -0.59
CA SER A 141 5.00 -21.47 0.59
C SER A 141 4.48 -20.10 1.02
N GLY A 142 4.43 -19.87 2.32
CA GLY A 142 4.12 -18.59 2.92
C GLY A 142 5.07 -17.48 2.47
N ILE A 143 4.58 -16.25 2.58
CA ILE A 143 5.32 -15.04 2.25
C ILE A 143 5.95 -14.51 3.54
N GLU A 144 7.24 -14.20 3.53
CA GLU A 144 7.92 -13.57 4.68
C GLU A 144 7.42 -12.13 4.91
N GLU A 145 7.41 -11.64 6.14
CA GLU A 145 6.98 -10.25 6.41
C GLU A 145 7.96 -9.22 5.80
N SER A 146 7.43 -8.24 5.06
CA SER A 146 8.23 -7.12 4.52
C SER A 146 8.51 -6.03 5.55
N ARG A 147 7.57 -5.82 6.49
CA ARG A 147 7.59 -4.74 7.50
C ARG A 147 7.70 -3.33 6.90
N ALA A 148 7.30 -3.14 5.65
CA ALA A 148 7.47 -1.90 4.90
C ALA A 148 6.85 -0.69 5.62
N ILE A 149 5.62 -0.84 6.15
CA ILE A 149 4.91 0.21 6.89
C ILE A 149 5.56 0.44 8.25
N ARG A 150 5.73 -0.62 9.05
CA ARG A 150 6.25 -0.51 10.43
C ARG A 150 7.63 0.15 10.45
N ASP A 151 8.49 -0.19 9.51
CA ASP A 151 9.82 0.38 9.47
C ASP A 151 9.85 1.81 8.91
N ALA A 152 8.96 2.15 7.97
CA ALA A 152 8.79 3.53 7.52
C ALA A 152 8.30 4.42 8.67
N LEU A 153 7.34 3.96 9.48
CA LEU A 153 6.87 4.66 10.68
C LEU A 153 8.00 4.88 11.69
N ASN A 154 8.86 3.88 11.89
CA ASN A 154 10.03 4.02 12.74
C ASN A 154 11.04 5.04 12.18
N GLY A 155 11.14 5.16 10.84
CA GLY A 155 11.91 6.19 10.17
C GLY A 155 11.35 7.59 10.43
N LEU A 156 10.06 7.78 10.15
CA LEU A 156 9.37 9.06 10.34
C LEU A 156 9.46 9.55 11.79
N ARG A 157 9.24 8.66 12.76
CA ARG A 157 9.36 9.00 14.19
C ARG A 157 10.75 9.54 14.56
N ARG A 158 11.81 9.04 13.93
CA ARG A 158 13.17 9.56 14.17
C ARG A 158 13.36 10.95 13.58
N VAL A 159 12.78 11.23 12.43
CA VAL A 159 12.82 12.57 11.80
C VAL A 159 12.07 13.58 12.67
N MET A 160 10.89 13.23 13.17
CA MET A 160 10.08 14.11 14.02
C MET A 160 10.68 14.37 15.41
N GLN A 161 11.64 13.56 15.85
CA GLN A 161 12.31 13.70 17.16
C GLN A 161 13.67 14.42 17.08
N ALA A 162 14.18 14.65 15.88
CA ALA A 162 15.47 15.30 15.63
C ALA A 162 15.32 16.83 15.57
#